data_AF-A0A444GLE6-F1
#
_entry.id   AF-A0A444GLE6-F1
#
_cell.length_a   1.000
_cell.length_b   1.000
_cell.length_c   1.000
_cell.angle_alpha   90.00
_cell.angle_beta   90.00
_cell.angle_gamma   90.00
#
_symmetry.space_group_name_H-M   'P 1'
#
loop_
_entity.id
_entity.type
_entity.pdbx_description
1 polymer ?
#
loop_
_entity_poly.entity_id
_entity_poly.type
_entity_poly.pdbx_seq_one_letter_code
_entity_poly.pdbx_strand_id
1 'polypeptide(L)'
;MGNIEYTKKLISLIIATDFNFKDVKRLADIYTKGDEIERETIRKEIVDTRSSLKIISLSEGLAELAYNEKKHEYIEIALTLQSIEDFSLDPRENIVYLSVIWFVMEYLKVDKTKLFDDVVKISSNKAAVYLQEFYGTPPEMKSIKTMGLKAVVKNSKIIFELKAPPWLRNAKV
;
A
#
# COMPACT_ATOMS: atom_id res chain seq x y z
N MET A 1 -12.09 20.96 15.85
CA MET A 1 -10.79 21.57 15.46
C MET A 1 -9.56 20.80 15.97
N GLY A 2 -9.60 20.07 17.09
CA GLY A 2 -8.42 19.34 17.60
C GLY A 2 -7.94 18.10 16.80
N ASN A 3 -8.79 17.49 15.96
CA ASN A 3 -8.43 16.26 15.23
C ASN A 3 -7.51 16.52 14.03
N ILE A 4 -7.75 17.62 13.30
CA ILE A 4 -6.99 17.94 12.06
C ILE A 4 -5.52 18.23 12.37
N GLU A 5 -5.23 19.12 13.32
CA GLU A 5 -3.84 19.47 13.66
C GLU A 5 -3.05 18.27 14.20
N TYR A 6 -3.73 17.40 14.97
CA TYR A 6 -3.15 16.14 15.42
C TYR A 6 -2.79 15.22 14.25
N THR A 7 -3.70 15.06 13.29
CA THR A 7 -3.49 14.23 12.10
C THR A 7 -2.35 14.77 11.23
N LYS A 8 -2.24 16.09 11.05
CA LYS A 8 -1.09 16.69 10.35
C LYS A 8 0.24 16.37 11.03
N LYS A 9 0.31 16.53 12.35
CA LYS A 9 1.52 16.18 13.13
C LYS A 9 1.87 14.70 13.00
N LEU A 10 0.86 13.81 13.01
CA LEU A 10 1.05 12.37 12.83
C LEU A 10 1.61 12.05 11.44
N ILE A 11 1.08 12.65 10.38
CA ILE A 11 1.57 12.47 9.01
C ILE A 11 3.03 12.94 8.90
N SER A 12 3.35 14.13 9.39
CA SER A 12 4.72 14.64 9.41
C SER A 12 5.69 13.73 10.18
N LEU A 13 5.24 13.17 11.31
CA LEU A 13 6.03 12.21 12.08
C LEU A 13 6.31 10.94 11.27
N ILE A 14 5.29 10.36 10.64
CA ILE A 14 5.41 9.14 9.80
C ILE A 14 6.36 9.38 8.63
N ILE A 15 6.30 10.57 8.01
CA ILE A 15 7.18 10.92 6.88
C ILE A 15 8.63 11.10 7.34
N ALA A 16 8.85 11.72 8.50
CA ALA A 16 10.17 12.07 9.01
C ALA A 16 10.92 10.91 9.69
N THR A 17 10.23 9.84 10.08
CA THR A 17 10.81 8.78 10.91
C THR A 17 10.85 7.42 10.20
N ASP A 18 11.55 6.47 10.82
CA ASP A 18 11.52 5.06 10.42
C ASP A 18 10.13 4.45 10.68
N PHE A 19 9.87 3.29 10.07
CA PHE A 19 8.58 2.62 10.17
C PHE A 19 8.18 2.39 11.64
N ASN A 20 7.07 3.00 12.05
CA ASN A 20 6.39 2.75 13.31
C ASN A 20 4.97 2.26 13.05
N PHE A 21 4.73 0.97 13.29
CA PHE A 21 3.43 0.36 13.04
C PHE A 21 2.28 1.06 13.76
N LYS A 22 2.48 1.51 15.00
CA LYS A 22 1.41 2.13 15.81
C LYS A 22 0.93 3.43 15.18
N ASP A 23 1.85 4.23 14.65
CA ASP A 23 1.54 5.52 14.05
C ASP A 23 0.87 5.32 12.68
N VAL A 24 1.38 4.40 11.86
CA VAL A 24 0.80 4.05 10.57
C VAL A 24 -0.61 3.47 10.72
N LYS A 25 -0.80 2.55 11.66
CA LYS A 25 -2.13 2.03 12.02
C LYS A 25 -3.07 3.15 12.42
N ARG A 26 -2.60 4.07 13.27
CA ARG A 26 -3.43 5.18 13.74
C ARG A 26 -3.85 6.10 12.60
N LEU A 27 -2.97 6.38 11.63
CA LEU A 27 -3.32 7.14 10.44
C LEU A 27 -4.42 6.43 9.62
N ALA A 28 -4.27 5.12 9.38
CA ALA A 28 -5.29 4.34 8.67
C ALA A 28 -6.63 4.28 9.43
N ASP A 29 -6.60 4.14 10.75
CA ASP A 29 -7.79 4.17 11.60
C ASP A 29 -8.53 5.52 11.50
N ILE A 30 -7.79 6.64 11.55
CA ILE A 30 -8.35 7.99 11.41
C ILE A 30 -8.96 8.15 10.02
N TYR A 31 -8.27 7.75 8.96
CA TYR A 31 -8.77 7.85 7.60
C TYR A 31 -10.04 7.03 7.37
N THR A 32 -10.06 5.79 7.85
CA THR A 32 -11.19 4.86 7.68
C THR A 32 -12.45 5.37 8.40
N LYS A 33 -12.29 5.87 9.63
CA LYS A 33 -13.40 6.33 10.47
C LYS A 33 -13.79 7.79 10.22
N GLY A 34 -12.90 8.57 9.61
CA GLY A 34 -13.11 9.99 9.35
C GLY A 34 -14.16 10.23 8.28
N ASP A 35 -14.73 11.44 8.29
CA ASP A 35 -15.60 11.90 7.22
C ASP A 35 -14.80 12.32 5.97
N GLU A 36 -15.51 12.70 4.90
CA GLU A 36 -14.84 13.08 3.65
C GLU A 36 -13.91 14.29 3.79
N ILE A 37 -14.23 15.24 4.68
CA ILE A 37 -13.40 16.42 4.91
C ILE A 37 -12.10 16.01 5.60
N GLU A 38 -12.16 15.12 6.58
CA GLU A 38 -10.98 14.58 7.25
C GLU A 38 -10.10 13.77 6.29
N ARG A 39 -10.71 12.91 5.47
CA ARG A 39 -10.00 12.12 4.46
C ARG A 39 -9.34 12.99 3.39
N GLU A 40 -10.06 13.98 2.88
CA GLU A 40 -9.52 14.95 1.92
C GLU A 40 -8.35 15.74 2.54
N THR A 41 -8.48 16.14 3.81
CA THR A 41 -7.40 16.81 4.54
C THR A 41 -6.17 15.92 4.63
N ILE A 42 -6.31 14.64 4.98
CA ILE A 42 -5.19 13.69 5.03
C ILE A 42 -4.49 13.59 3.68
N ARG A 43 -5.24 13.39 2.60
CA ARG A 43 -4.68 13.30 1.23
C ARG A 43 -3.93 14.58 0.86
N LYS A 44 -4.49 15.75 1.20
CA LYS A 44 -3.88 17.07 0.95
C LYS A 44 -2.63 17.37 1.76
N GLU A 45 -2.27 16.58 2.77
CA GLU A 45 -0.99 16.72 3.46
C GLU A 45 0.12 15.89 2.81
N ILE A 46 -0.24 14.93 1.95
CA ILE A 46 0.69 14.09 1.18
C ILE A 46 0.87 14.77 -0.18
N VAL A 47 1.61 15.87 -0.19
CA VAL A 47 1.67 16.79 -1.34
C VAL A 47 2.88 16.59 -2.24
N ASP A 48 3.95 16.02 -1.70
CA ASP A 48 5.23 15.92 -2.38
C ASP A 48 5.61 14.47 -2.69
N THR A 49 6.50 14.32 -3.66
CA THR A 49 7.00 13.04 -4.14
C THR A 49 7.63 12.19 -3.04
N ARG A 50 8.35 12.80 -2.10
CA ARG A 50 9.00 12.04 -1.03
C ARG A 50 7.97 11.49 -0.05
N SER A 51 6.99 12.29 0.34
CA SER A 51 5.91 11.86 1.22
C SER A 51 5.08 10.75 0.60
N SER A 52 4.73 10.89 -0.68
CA SER A 52 3.97 9.89 -1.43
C SER A 52 4.74 8.56 -1.58
N LEU A 53 6.01 8.61 -1.99
CA LEU A 53 6.88 7.43 -2.04
C LEU A 53 7.03 6.75 -0.68
N LYS A 54 7.10 7.53 0.40
CA LYS A 54 7.16 6.99 1.76
C LYS A 54 5.89 6.22 2.10
N ILE A 55 4.69 6.79 1.87
CA ILE A 55 3.41 6.11 2.14
C ILE A 55 3.30 4.81 1.32
N ILE A 56 3.67 4.87 0.05
CA ILE A 56 3.69 3.69 -0.82
C ILE A 56 4.66 2.62 -0.28
N SER A 57 5.88 3.00 0.09
CA SER A 57 6.88 2.07 0.65
C SER A 57 6.42 1.45 1.97
N LEU A 58 5.72 2.21 2.81
CA LEU A 58 5.14 1.70 4.06
C LEU A 58 4.07 0.63 3.76
N SER A 59 3.29 0.79 2.69
CA SER A 59 2.30 -0.21 2.27
C SER A 59 2.94 -1.53 1.84
N GLU A 60 4.08 -1.49 1.15
CA GLU A 60 4.86 -2.68 0.79
C GLU A 60 5.37 -3.40 2.04
N GLY A 61 6.02 -2.65 2.94
CA GLY A 61 6.53 -3.21 4.19
C GLY A 61 5.43 -3.84 5.05
N LEU A 62 4.22 -3.27 5.05
CA LEU A 62 3.06 -3.88 5.70
C LEU A 62 2.61 -5.16 5.01
N ALA A 63 2.62 -5.23 3.69
CA ALA A 63 2.30 -6.47 2.97
C ALA A 63 3.32 -7.58 3.28
N GLU A 64 4.61 -7.25 3.37
CA GLU A 64 5.66 -8.18 3.81
C GLU A 64 5.44 -8.65 5.25
N LEU A 65 5.12 -7.74 6.17
CA LEU A 65 4.80 -8.08 7.56
C LEU A 65 3.56 -8.98 7.65
N ALA A 66 2.52 -8.71 6.86
CA ALA A 66 1.35 -9.59 6.74
C ALA A 66 1.72 -11.00 6.34
N TYR A 67 2.55 -11.15 5.30
CA TYR A 67 2.98 -12.46 4.87
C TYR A 67 3.80 -13.15 5.95
N ASN A 68 4.74 -12.45 6.59
CA ASN A 68 5.66 -13.04 7.56
C ASN A 68 4.97 -13.41 8.88
N GLU A 69 4.11 -12.52 9.40
CA GLU A 69 3.46 -12.69 10.70
C GLU A 69 2.06 -13.32 10.63
N LYS A 70 1.53 -13.54 9.42
CA LYS A 70 0.19 -14.09 9.17
C LYS A 70 -0.94 -13.24 9.78
N LYS A 71 -0.77 -11.92 9.82
CA LYS A 71 -1.77 -10.98 10.36
C LYS A 71 -2.47 -10.23 9.23
N HIS A 72 -3.79 -10.39 9.16
CA HIS A 72 -4.61 -9.76 8.11
C HIS A 72 -4.66 -8.24 8.23
N GLU A 73 -4.62 -7.73 9.46
CA GLU A 73 -4.66 -6.30 9.78
C GLU A 73 -3.61 -5.48 8.98
N TYR A 74 -2.42 -6.03 8.76
CA TYR A 74 -1.39 -5.33 7.99
C TYR A 74 -1.80 -5.12 6.52
N ILE A 75 -2.57 -6.04 5.93
CA ILE A 75 -3.10 -5.90 4.56
C ILE A 75 -4.17 -4.82 4.49
N GLU A 76 -5.07 -4.77 5.47
CA GLU A 76 -6.12 -3.75 5.52
C GLU A 76 -5.51 -2.35 5.56
N ILE A 77 -4.49 -2.18 6.42
CA ILE A 77 -3.73 -0.94 6.54
C ILE A 77 -2.96 -0.66 5.23
N ALA A 78 -2.28 -1.65 4.64
CA ALA A 78 -1.54 -1.47 3.40
C ALA A 78 -2.43 -0.99 2.25
N LEU A 79 -3.62 -1.58 2.08
CA LEU A 79 -4.57 -1.15 1.05
C LEU A 79 -5.14 0.24 1.33
N THR A 80 -5.39 0.54 2.61
CA THR A 80 -5.81 1.89 3.04
C THR A 80 -4.75 2.94 2.71
N LEU A 81 -3.46 2.62 2.87
CA LEU A 81 -2.38 3.55 2.51
C LEU A 81 -2.35 3.87 1.01
N GLN A 82 -2.71 2.92 0.14
CA GLN A 82 -2.86 3.19 -1.30
C GLN A 82 -3.99 4.18 -1.59
N SER A 83 -5.11 4.07 -0.86
CA SER A 83 -6.20 5.05 -0.92
C SER A 83 -5.80 6.42 -0.35
N ILE A 84 -4.95 6.45 0.66
CA ILE A 84 -4.45 7.67 1.28
C ILE A 84 -3.48 8.42 0.36
N GLU A 85 -2.59 7.71 -0.35
CA GLU A 85 -1.69 8.34 -1.32
C GLU A 85 -2.42 8.83 -2.58
N ASP A 86 -3.61 8.31 -2.86
CA ASP A 86 -4.51 8.81 -3.90
C ASP A 86 -3.97 8.75 -5.33
N PHE A 87 -3.04 7.83 -5.59
CA PHE A 87 -2.40 7.62 -6.89
C PHE A 87 -1.81 8.93 -7.43
N SER A 88 -1.25 9.74 -6.54
CA SER A 88 -0.89 11.14 -6.78
C SER A 88 0.38 11.29 -7.62
N LEU A 89 1.31 10.34 -7.53
CA LEU A 89 2.56 10.35 -8.31
C LEU A 89 2.40 9.74 -9.70
N ASP A 90 2.68 8.44 -9.80
CA ASP A 90 2.54 7.64 -10.99
C ASP A 90 1.69 6.42 -10.63
N PRO A 91 0.43 6.34 -11.09
CA PRO A 91 -0.45 5.23 -10.79
C PRO A 91 0.14 3.85 -11.13
N ARG A 92 1.11 3.79 -12.05
CA ARG A 92 1.82 2.56 -12.40
C ARG A 92 2.66 2.03 -11.25
N GLU A 93 3.22 2.90 -10.40
CA GLU A 93 3.91 2.48 -9.19
C GLU A 93 2.93 1.83 -8.22
N ASN A 94 1.80 2.49 -7.93
CA ASN A 94 0.75 1.91 -7.07
C ASN A 94 0.29 0.53 -7.55
N ILE A 95 0.13 0.33 -8.86
CA ILE A 95 -0.25 -0.98 -9.43
C ILE A 95 0.78 -2.07 -9.08
N VAL A 96 2.08 -1.76 -9.07
CA VAL A 96 3.11 -2.72 -8.65
C VAL A 96 2.94 -3.11 -7.18
N TYR A 97 2.72 -2.13 -6.29
CA TYR A 97 2.52 -2.40 -4.86
C TYR A 97 1.18 -3.09 -4.57
N LEU A 98 0.12 -2.74 -5.29
CA LEU A 98 -1.17 -3.45 -5.24
C LEU A 98 -1.03 -4.91 -5.66
N SER A 99 -0.13 -5.23 -6.60
CA SER A 99 0.18 -6.61 -7.00
C SER A 99 0.83 -7.40 -5.88
N VAL A 100 1.67 -6.76 -5.06
CA VAL A 100 2.24 -7.36 -3.83
C VAL A 100 1.14 -7.61 -2.80
N ILE A 101 0.30 -6.61 -2.52
CA ILE A 101 -0.84 -6.75 -1.59
C ILE A 101 -1.75 -7.90 -2.05
N TRP A 102 -2.12 -7.94 -3.33
CA TRP A 102 -2.96 -9.00 -3.91
C TRP A 102 -2.36 -10.39 -3.70
N PHE A 103 -1.06 -10.56 -4.00
CA PHE A 103 -0.37 -11.82 -3.80
C PHE A 103 -0.41 -12.27 -2.32
N VAL A 104 -0.20 -11.35 -1.38
CA VAL A 104 -0.26 -11.68 0.05
C VAL A 104 -1.69 -11.99 0.49
N MET A 105 -2.70 -11.31 -0.04
CA MET A 105 -4.11 -11.63 0.21
C MET A 105 -4.50 -13.04 -0.26
N GLU A 106 -4.02 -13.46 -1.43
CA GLU A 106 -4.20 -14.84 -1.91
C GLU A 106 -3.55 -15.85 -0.97
N TYR A 107 -2.32 -15.57 -0.54
CA TYR A 107 -1.58 -16.43 0.37
C TYR A 107 -2.28 -16.58 1.74
N LEU A 108 -2.76 -15.47 2.30
CA LEU A 108 -3.46 -15.45 3.60
C LEU A 108 -4.93 -15.85 3.51
N LYS A 109 -5.47 -16.07 2.29
CA LYS A 109 -6.88 -16.36 2.04
C LYS A 109 -7.84 -15.28 2.59
N VAL A 110 -7.45 -14.01 2.45
CA VAL A 110 -8.29 -12.86 2.80
C VAL A 110 -9.43 -12.74 1.78
N ASP A 111 -10.61 -12.32 2.25
CA ASP A 111 -11.73 -11.93 1.39
C ASP A 111 -11.39 -10.65 0.63
N LYS A 112 -10.88 -10.84 -0.59
CA LYS A 112 -10.41 -9.76 -1.47
C LYS A 112 -11.54 -8.83 -1.87
N THR A 113 -12.71 -9.38 -2.18
CA THR A 113 -13.88 -8.61 -2.62
C THR A 113 -14.31 -7.66 -1.54
N LYS A 114 -14.55 -8.19 -0.32
CA LYS A 114 -14.98 -7.36 0.81
C LYS A 114 -13.96 -6.27 1.12
N LEU A 115 -12.67 -6.59 1.15
CA LEU A 115 -11.66 -5.60 1.53
C LEU A 115 -11.53 -4.48 0.49
N PHE A 116 -11.51 -4.81 -0.80
CA PHE A 116 -11.49 -3.79 -1.85
C PHE A 116 -12.76 -2.93 -1.82
N ASP A 117 -13.94 -3.54 -1.66
CA ASP A 117 -15.20 -2.80 -1.56
C ASP A 117 -15.21 -1.84 -0.37
N ASP A 118 -14.69 -2.27 0.78
CA ASP A 118 -14.64 -1.44 1.99
C ASP A 118 -13.66 -0.27 1.85
N VAL A 119 -12.50 -0.48 1.22
CA VAL A 119 -11.54 0.61 0.96
C VAL A 119 -12.08 1.57 -0.11
N VAL A 120 -12.68 1.05 -1.19
CA VAL A 120 -13.26 1.88 -2.26
C VAL A 120 -14.33 2.85 -1.73
N LYS A 121 -15.15 2.43 -0.77
CA LYS A 121 -16.17 3.29 -0.14
C LYS A 121 -15.59 4.49 0.62
N ILE A 122 -14.34 4.40 1.05
CA ILE A 122 -13.66 5.47 1.80
C ILE A 122 -12.62 6.22 0.95
N SER A 123 -12.38 5.78 -0.26
CA SER A 123 -11.45 6.41 -1.20
C SER A 123 -12.01 7.68 -1.82
N SER A 124 -11.10 8.54 -2.32
CA SER A 124 -11.51 9.57 -3.28
C SER A 124 -12.05 8.89 -4.56
N ASN A 125 -12.79 9.64 -5.38
CA ASN A 125 -13.23 9.14 -6.70
C ASN A 125 -12.06 8.64 -7.56
N LYS A 126 -10.91 9.31 -7.50
CA LYS A 126 -9.72 8.96 -8.28
C LYS A 126 -9.14 7.62 -7.80
N ALA A 127 -8.87 7.49 -6.50
CA ALA A 127 -8.36 6.25 -5.93
C ALA A 127 -9.34 5.09 -6.10
N ALA A 128 -10.65 5.34 -5.95
CA ALA A 128 -11.69 4.35 -6.16
C ALA A 128 -11.64 3.75 -7.57
N VAL A 129 -11.49 4.60 -8.61
CA VAL A 129 -11.37 4.14 -10.01
C VAL A 129 -10.16 3.21 -10.16
N TYR A 130 -8.97 3.62 -9.73
CA TYR A 130 -7.78 2.78 -9.88
C TYR A 130 -7.85 1.48 -9.09
N LEU A 131 -8.41 1.50 -7.87
CA LEU A 131 -8.62 0.31 -7.06
C LEU A 131 -9.59 -0.67 -7.72
N GLN A 132 -10.69 -0.16 -8.29
CA GLN A 132 -11.67 -0.97 -9.02
C GLN A 132 -11.10 -1.53 -10.31
N GLU A 133 -10.34 -0.74 -11.08
CA GLU A 133 -9.64 -1.19 -12.29
C GLU A 133 -8.64 -2.30 -11.97
N PHE A 134 -7.83 -2.12 -10.93
CA PHE A 134 -6.91 -3.15 -10.46
C PHE A 134 -7.64 -4.41 -10.00
N TYR A 135 -8.74 -4.27 -9.27
CA TYR A 135 -9.56 -5.40 -8.83
C TYR A 135 -10.16 -6.17 -10.02
N GLY A 136 -10.66 -5.47 -11.04
CA GLY A 136 -11.21 -6.06 -12.26
C GLY A 136 -10.16 -6.63 -13.23
N THR A 137 -8.89 -6.25 -13.07
CA THR A 137 -7.80 -6.76 -13.91
C THR A 137 -7.62 -8.27 -13.72
N PRO A 138 -7.44 -9.06 -14.80
CA PRO A 138 -7.21 -10.50 -14.70
C PRO A 138 -6.02 -10.85 -13.78
N PRO A 139 -6.11 -11.89 -12.94
CA PRO A 139 -5.07 -12.25 -11.96
C PRO A 139 -3.66 -12.38 -12.54
N GLU A 140 -3.53 -12.95 -13.74
CA GLU A 140 -2.27 -13.11 -14.44
C GLU A 140 -1.62 -11.78 -14.82
N MET A 141 -2.42 -10.76 -15.15
CA MET A 141 -1.94 -9.43 -15.54
C MET A 141 -1.49 -8.59 -14.34
N LYS A 142 -2.11 -8.80 -13.18
CA LYS A 142 -1.75 -8.13 -11.91
C LYS A 142 -0.89 -8.97 -10.96
N SER A 143 -0.32 -10.06 -11.47
CA SER A 143 0.57 -10.90 -10.66
C SER A 143 1.91 -10.19 -10.41
N ILE A 144 2.53 -10.44 -9.24
CA ILE A 144 3.90 -9.97 -8.96
C ILE A 144 4.88 -10.40 -10.06
N LYS A 145 4.65 -11.56 -10.69
CA LYS A 145 5.51 -12.07 -11.77
C LYS A 145 5.47 -11.14 -12.99
N THR A 146 4.28 -10.69 -13.39
CA THR A 146 4.04 -9.80 -14.53
C THR A 146 4.57 -8.40 -14.25
N MET A 147 4.48 -7.94 -13.00
CA MET A 147 5.11 -6.69 -12.54
C MET A 147 6.64 -6.77 -12.42
N GLY A 148 7.27 -7.85 -12.88
CA GLY A 148 8.71 -8.02 -12.83
C GLY A 148 9.26 -8.29 -11.44
N LEU A 149 8.41 -8.57 -10.44
CA LEU A 149 8.79 -8.88 -9.07
C LEU A 149 8.94 -10.40 -8.85
N LYS A 150 9.69 -10.75 -7.80
CA LYS A 150 9.79 -12.09 -7.21
C LYS A 150 9.70 -11.98 -5.69
N ALA A 151 9.06 -12.96 -5.07
CA ALA A 151 9.15 -13.15 -3.63
C ALA A 151 10.42 -13.95 -3.32
N VAL A 152 11.26 -13.48 -2.41
CA VAL A 152 12.49 -14.17 -1.99
C VAL A 152 12.55 -14.27 -0.48
N VAL A 153 13.15 -15.35 0.01
CA VAL A 153 13.37 -15.53 1.46
C VAL A 153 14.75 -14.98 1.81
N LYS A 154 14.81 -13.97 2.68
CA LYS A 154 16.03 -13.45 3.29
C LYS A 154 15.87 -13.42 4.80
N ASN A 155 16.86 -13.95 5.53
CA ASN A 155 16.84 -13.99 7.00
C ASN A 155 15.52 -14.55 7.57
N SER A 156 15.03 -15.65 6.99
CA SER A 156 13.77 -16.31 7.36
C SER A 156 12.50 -15.46 7.15
N LYS A 157 12.59 -14.34 6.43
CA LYS A 157 11.46 -13.48 6.07
C LYS A 157 11.29 -13.45 4.56
N ILE A 158 10.05 -13.39 4.09
CA ILE A 158 9.77 -13.01 2.72
C ILE A 158 10.05 -11.52 2.55
N ILE A 159 10.63 -11.18 1.41
CA ILE A 159 10.66 -9.83 0.87
C ILE A 159 10.32 -9.89 -0.63
N PHE A 160 9.86 -8.78 -1.20
CA PHE A 160 9.59 -8.66 -2.62
C PHE A 160 10.71 -7.88 -3.31
N GLU A 161 11.22 -8.39 -4.43
CA GLU A 161 12.33 -7.76 -5.16
C GLU A 161 12.07 -7.73 -6.65
N LEU A 162 12.54 -6.66 -7.29
CA LEU A 162 12.65 -6.61 -8.75
C LEU A 162 13.54 -7.74 -9.25
N LYS A 163 13.07 -8.44 -10.28
CA LYS A 163 13.90 -9.38 -11.02
C LYS A 163 14.98 -8.58 -11.74
N ALA A 164 16.21 -9.08 -11.67
CA ALA A 164 17.28 -8.59 -12.52
C ALA A 164 16.81 -8.58 -13.99
N PRO A 165 17.14 -7.55 -14.77
CA PRO A 165 16.79 -7.53 -16.18
C PRO A 165 17.49 -8.69 -16.93
N PRO A 166 16.93 -9.17 -18.06
CA PRO A 166 17.44 -10.35 -18.76
C PRO A 166 18.93 -10.30 -19.09
N TRP A 167 19.46 -9.12 -19.43
CA TRP A 167 20.88 -8.93 -19.75
C TRP A 167 21.83 -9.03 -18.56
N LEU A 168 21.34 -8.88 -17.32
CA LEU A 168 22.13 -9.11 -16.10
C LEU A 168 22.00 -10.54 -15.58
N ARG A 169 21.01 -11.33 -16.04
CA ARG A 169 20.81 -12.71 -15.57
C ARG A 169 21.87 -13.70 -16.06
N ASN A 170 22.55 -13.38 -17.16
CA ASN A 170 23.57 -14.24 -17.79
C ASN A 170 25.01 -13.78 -17.52
N ALA A 171 25.21 -12.70 -16.77
CA ALA A 171 26.53 -12.31 -16.29
C ALA A 171 26.95 -13.30 -15.19
N LYS A 172 27.44 -14.47 -15.60
CA LYS A 172 28.19 -15.36 -14.72
C LYS A 172 29.42 -14.59 -14.24
N VAL A 173 29.47 -14.29 -12.95
CA VAL A 173 30.74 -14.07 -12.23
C VAL A 173 31.30 -15.46 -11.93
#